data_AF-A0A2R5FRP0-F1
#
_entry.id   AF-A0A2R5FRP0-F1
#
_cell.length_a   1.000
_cell.length_b   1.000
_cell.length_c   1.000
_cell.angle_alpha   90.00
_cell.angle_beta   90.00
_cell.angle_gamma   90.00
#
_symmetry.space_group_name_H-M   'P 1'
#
loop_
_entity.id
_entity.type
_entity.pdbx_description
1 polymer ?
#
loop_
_entity_poly.entity_id
_entity_poly.type
_entity_poly.pdbx_seq_one_letter_code
_entity_poly.pdbx_strand_id
1 'polypeptide(L)'
;MARQDPKAIRQYLTEPVKVNLLFLDRVLNSRIGNIILDQISQVIYTPSHRANRQALQAALVLSASQDGQVSLIEIIKNYPTNEVEVDGKRLQGAYRQLRRLQTSLQDLFGV
;
A
#
# COMPACT_ATOMS: atom_id res chain seq x y z
N MET A 1 17.64 -2.42 19.29
CA MET A 1 16.51 -3.37 19.29
C MET A 1 15.22 -2.57 19.16
N ALA A 2 14.31 -2.95 18.26
CA ALA A 2 13.20 -2.12 17.79
C ALA A 2 12.20 -1.82 18.93
N ARG A 3 12.19 -0.58 19.43
CA ARG A 3 11.23 -0.06 20.43
C ARG A 3 9.89 0.34 19.78
N GLN A 4 9.34 -0.49 18.90
CA GLN A 4 8.05 -0.19 18.30
C GLN A 4 6.93 -0.76 19.16
N ASP A 5 5.94 0.07 19.46
CA ASP A 5 4.74 -0.35 20.19
C ASP A 5 3.95 -1.36 19.33
N PRO A 6 3.74 -2.61 19.80
CA PRO A 6 2.97 -3.61 19.08
C PRO A 6 1.55 -3.14 18.71
N LYS A 7 0.93 -2.28 19.53
CA LYS A 7 -0.39 -1.71 19.24
C LYS A 7 -0.33 -0.80 18.03
N ALA A 8 0.70 0.03 17.92
CA ALA A 8 0.90 0.92 16.78
C ALA A 8 1.18 0.13 15.50
N ILE A 9 2.01 -0.93 15.56
CA ILE A 9 2.26 -1.81 14.41
C ILE A 9 0.95 -2.44 13.93
N ARG A 10 0.17 -3.01 14.86
CA ARG A 10 -1.11 -3.62 14.55
C ARG A 10 -2.03 -2.61 13.87
N GLN A 11 -2.12 -1.41 14.41
CA GLN A 11 -2.92 -0.33 13.82
C GLN A 11 -2.48 -0.03 12.38
N TYR A 12 -1.18 0.20 12.13
CA TYR A 12 -0.68 0.49 10.78
C TYR A 12 -0.97 -0.64 9.79
N LEU A 13 -0.96 -1.89 10.26
CA LEU A 13 -1.23 -3.05 9.42
C LEU A 13 -2.71 -3.21 9.09
N THR A 14 -3.60 -2.97 10.05
CA THR A 14 -5.02 -3.34 9.93
C THR A 14 -5.97 -2.17 9.69
N GLU A 15 -5.53 -0.92 9.86
CA GLU A 15 -6.41 0.23 9.70
C GLU A 15 -6.76 0.45 8.22
N PRO A 16 -8.05 0.32 7.82
CA PRO A 16 -8.43 0.38 6.42
C PRO A 16 -8.41 1.81 5.89
N VAL A 17 -8.06 1.91 4.62
CA VAL A 17 -8.04 3.14 3.82
C VAL A 17 -9.05 2.97 2.70
N LYS A 18 -10.05 3.86 2.64
CA LYS A 18 -11.09 3.79 1.60
C LYS A 18 -10.51 4.20 0.26
N VAL A 19 -10.81 3.43 -0.77
CA VAL A 19 -10.36 3.71 -2.14
C VAL A 19 -11.51 3.48 -3.13
N ASN A 20 -11.54 4.27 -4.19
CA ASN A 20 -12.49 4.04 -5.28
C ASN A 20 -11.78 3.29 -6.42
N LEU A 21 -12.19 2.05 -6.64
CA LEU A 21 -11.56 1.14 -7.60
C LEU A 21 -11.51 1.70 -9.02
N LEU A 22 -12.54 2.45 -9.44
CA LEU A 22 -12.63 3.04 -10.79
C LEU A 22 -11.49 4.02 -11.09
N PHE A 23 -10.90 4.62 -10.05
CA PHE A 23 -9.88 5.66 -10.18
C PHE A 23 -8.55 5.24 -9.58
N LEU A 24 -8.56 4.18 -8.76
CA LEU A 24 -7.36 3.57 -8.22
C LEU A 24 -6.38 3.28 -9.36
N ASP A 25 -6.82 2.59 -10.41
CA ASP A 25 -5.94 2.26 -11.54
C ASP A 25 -5.37 3.51 -12.23
N ARG A 26 -6.19 4.55 -12.45
CA ARG A 26 -5.73 5.81 -13.03
C ARG A 26 -4.68 6.49 -12.16
N VAL A 27 -4.86 6.51 -10.84
CA VAL A 27 -3.89 7.10 -9.91
C VAL A 27 -2.62 6.28 -9.89
N LEU A 28 -2.70 4.96 -9.77
CA LEU A 28 -1.53 4.08 -9.70
C LEU A 28 -0.66 4.18 -10.97
N ASN A 29 -1.27 4.39 -12.13
CA ASN A 29 -0.55 4.60 -13.39
C ASN A 29 -0.06 6.05 -13.63
N SER A 30 -0.33 6.98 -12.71
CA SER A 30 0.10 8.38 -12.81
C SER A 30 1.50 8.62 -12.23
N ARG A 31 2.10 9.78 -12.50
CA ARG A 31 3.40 10.16 -11.89
C ARG A 31 3.34 10.19 -10.37
N ILE A 32 2.27 10.73 -9.80
CA ILE A 32 2.11 10.80 -8.33
C ILE A 32 1.91 9.40 -7.73
N GLY A 33 1.12 8.54 -8.40
CA GLY A 33 0.95 7.14 -7.98
C GLY A 33 2.26 6.38 -8.01
N ASN A 34 3.06 6.53 -9.05
CA ASN A 34 4.38 5.90 -9.14
C ASN A 34 5.31 6.30 -7.98
N ILE A 35 5.30 7.58 -7.58
CA ILE A 35 6.09 8.06 -6.43
C ILE A 35 5.61 7.41 -5.12
N ILE A 36 4.30 7.31 -4.92
CA ILE A 36 3.71 6.68 -3.74
C ILE A 36 4.06 5.18 -3.70
N LEU A 37 3.89 4.49 -4.83
CA LEU A 37 4.22 3.08 -4.99
C LEU A 37 5.70 2.82 -4.72
N ASP A 38 6.60 3.67 -5.21
CA ASP A 38 8.04 3.55 -4.97
C ASP A 38 8.37 3.67 -3.47
N GLN A 39 7.68 4.55 -2.74
CA GLN A 39 7.90 4.73 -1.31
C GLN A 39 7.37 3.56 -0.48
N ILE A 40 6.21 2.99 -0.85
CA ILE A 40 5.70 1.77 -0.21
C ILE A 40 6.60 0.57 -0.55
N SER A 41 7.11 0.51 -1.79
CA SER A 41 8.01 -0.56 -2.29
C SER A 41 9.38 -0.59 -1.61
N GLN A 42 9.71 0.42 -0.78
CA GLN A 42 10.90 0.39 0.08
C GLN A 42 10.64 -0.32 1.42
N VAL A 43 9.38 -0.61 1.72
CA VAL A 43 8.94 -1.23 2.99
C VAL A 43 8.35 -2.61 2.74
N ILE A 44 7.55 -2.76 1.69
CA ILE A 44 6.96 -4.05 1.26
C ILE A 44 7.53 -4.35 -0.11
N TYR A 45 8.33 -5.40 -0.23
CA TYR A 45 9.08 -5.69 -1.44
C TYR A 45 9.25 -7.18 -1.69
N THR A 46 9.57 -7.55 -2.94
CA THR A 46 9.96 -8.92 -3.25
C THR A 46 11.38 -9.19 -2.76
N PRO A 47 11.74 -10.42 -2.37
CA PRO A 47 13.12 -10.75 -1.97
C PRO A 47 14.17 -10.39 -3.04
N SER A 48 13.79 -10.48 -4.31
CA SER A 48 14.66 -10.13 -5.44
C SER A 48 14.78 -8.62 -5.71
N HIS A 49 13.94 -7.80 -5.07
CA HIS A 49 13.70 -6.39 -5.35
C HIS A 49 13.29 -6.07 -6.80
N ARG A 50 12.88 -7.08 -7.59
CA ARG A 50 12.44 -6.90 -8.97
C ARG A 50 10.93 -6.72 -9.04
N ALA A 51 10.50 -5.88 -9.97
CA ALA A 51 9.08 -5.64 -10.26
C ALA A 51 8.23 -5.27 -9.02
N ASN A 52 8.83 -4.70 -7.97
CA ASN A 52 8.13 -4.36 -6.73
C ASN A 52 6.94 -3.42 -6.98
N ARG A 53 7.12 -2.44 -7.86
CA ARG A 53 6.06 -1.49 -8.20
C ARG A 53 4.86 -2.19 -8.83
N GLN A 54 5.09 -3.05 -9.82
CA GLN A 54 4.03 -3.79 -10.51
C GLN A 54 3.35 -4.78 -9.57
N ALA A 55 4.12 -5.49 -8.75
CA ALA A 55 3.59 -6.42 -7.76
C ALA A 55 2.73 -5.69 -6.71
N LEU A 56 3.21 -4.53 -6.22
CA LEU A 56 2.47 -3.69 -5.30
C LEU A 56 1.20 -3.11 -5.93
N GLN A 57 1.27 -2.66 -7.19
CA GLN A 57 0.09 -2.18 -7.93
C GLN A 57 -0.99 -3.27 -8.01
N ALA A 58 -0.60 -4.49 -8.40
CA ALA A 58 -1.51 -5.62 -8.46
C ALA A 58 -2.09 -5.96 -7.07
N ALA A 59 -1.25 -5.98 -6.03
CA ALA A 59 -1.69 -6.24 -4.66
C ALA A 59 -2.71 -5.20 -4.15
N LEU A 60 -2.51 -3.93 -4.48
CA LEU A 60 -3.45 -2.84 -4.16
C LEU A 60 -4.80 -3.03 -4.87
N VAL A 61 -4.78 -3.34 -6.17
CA VAL A 61 -6.01 -3.58 -6.94
C VAL A 61 -6.77 -4.80 -6.43
N LEU A 62 -6.06 -5.90 -6.14
CA LEU A 62 -6.64 -7.13 -5.59
C LEU A 62 -7.19 -6.96 -4.17
N SER A 63 -6.60 -6.08 -3.36
CA SER A 63 -7.11 -5.76 -2.03
C SER A 63 -8.37 -4.90 -2.14
N ALA A 64 -8.31 -3.85 -2.96
CA ALA A 64 -9.43 -2.92 -3.16
C ALA A 64 -10.65 -3.56 -3.83
N SER A 65 -10.46 -4.60 -4.64
CA SER A 65 -11.56 -5.27 -5.35
C SER A 65 -12.49 -6.07 -4.43
N GLN A 66 -12.08 -6.34 -3.18
CA GLN A 66 -12.87 -7.12 -2.23
C GLN A 66 -14.01 -6.29 -1.62
N ASP A 67 -13.70 -5.09 -1.14
CA ASP A 67 -14.65 -4.26 -0.39
C ASP A 67 -14.50 -2.74 -0.61
N GLY A 68 -13.67 -2.31 -1.58
CA GLY A 68 -13.38 -0.89 -1.81
C GLY A 68 -12.49 -0.26 -0.72
N GLN A 69 -11.82 -1.08 0.07
CA GLN A 69 -10.89 -0.63 1.10
C GLN A 69 -9.57 -1.37 0.97
N VAL A 70 -8.52 -0.78 1.53
CA VAL A 70 -7.20 -1.41 1.56
C VAL A 70 -6.50 -1.13 2.88
N SER A 71 -5.90 -2.16 3.44
CA SER A 71 -4.96 -2.09 4.55
C SER A 71 -3.61 -2.68 4.16
N LEU A 72 -2.54 -2.36 4.89
CA LEU A 72 -1.22 -2.93 4.59
C LEU A 72 -1.21 -4.46 4.71
N ILE A 73 -1.97 -5.04 5.65
CA ILE A 73 -2.03 -6.49 5.80
C ILE A 73 -2.71 -7.17 4.62
N GLU A 74 -3.71 -6.54 4.00
CA GLU A 74 -4.34 -7.06 2.78
C GLU A 74 -3.39 -6.98 1.60
N ILE A 75 -2.65 -5.87 1.45
CA ILE A 75 -1.61 -5.74 0.42
C ILE A 75 -0.58 -6.86 0.56
N ILE A 76 -0.12 -7.15 1.79
CA ILE A 76 0.85 -8.21 2.04
C ILE A 76 0.26 -9.59 1.70
N LYS A 77 -1.01 -9.85 2.06
CA LYS A 77 -1.69 -11.12 1.77
C LYS A 77 -1.95 -11.33 0.28
N ASN A 78 -2.28 -10.27 -0.44
CA ASN A 78 -2.62 -10.29 -1.86
C ASN A 78 -1.41 -10.01 -2.74
N TYR A 79 -0.20 -10.00 -2.17
CA TYR A 79 1.02 -9.72 -2.92
C TYR A 79 1.26 -10.87 -3.93
N PRO A 80 1.42 -10.59 -5.23
CA PRO A 80 1.40 -11.61 -6.28
C PRO A 80 2.75 -12.33 -6.44
N THR A 81 3.38 -12.68 -5.31
CA THR A 81 4.63 -13.44 -5.27
C THR A 81 4.55 -14.48 -4.16
N ASN A 82 5.32 -15.56 -4.31
CA ASN A 82 5.37 -16.63 -3.30
C ASN A 82 5.92 -16.14 -1.94
N GLU A 83 6.78 -15.12 -1.99
CA GLU A 83 7.41 -14.52 -0.82
C GLU A 83 7.36 -13.00 -0.93
N VAL A 84 7.16 -12.34 0.21
CA VAL A 84 7.18 -10.88 0.36
C VAL A 84 7.93 -10.54 1.64
N GLU A 85 8.83 -9.57 1.55
CA GLU A 85 9.55 -9.03 2.69
C GLU A 85 8.92 -7.72 3.15
N VAL A 86 8.91 -7.53 4.47
CA VAL A 86 8.31 -6.35 5.11
C VAL A 86 9.26 -5.78 6.15
N ASP A 87 9.69 -4.53 5.96
CA ASP A 87 10.43 -3.80 6.99
C ASP A 87 9.48 -3.26 8.06
N GLY A 88 9.35 -4.03 9.15
CA GLY A 88 8.54 -3.66 10.31
C GLY A 88 8.85 -2.26 10.86
N LYS A 89 10.13 -1.84 10.84
CA LYS A 89 10.54 -0.53 11.39
C LYS A 89 9.98 0.64 10.58
N ARG A 90 9.61 0.41 9.32
CA ARG A 90 9.16 1.44 8.37
C ARG A 90 7.67 1.36 8.05
N LEU A 91 6.92 0.47 8.72
CA LEU A 91 5.48 0.30 8.50
C LEU A 91 4.66 1.58 8.66
N GLN A 92 5.00 2.44 9.62
CA GLN A 92 4.33 3.74 9.76
C GLN A 92 4.48 4.59 8.49
N GLY A 93 5.65 4.54 7.86
CA GLY A 93 5.92 5.26 6.61
C GLY A 93 5.06 4.74 5.47
N ALA A 94 5.00 3.41 5.29
CA ALA A 94 4.14 2.77 4.30
C ALA A 94 2.66 3.10 4.52
N TYR A 95 2.21 3.09 5.78
CA TYR A 95 0.83 3.43 6.13
C TYR A 95 0.49 4.89 5.76
N ARG A 96 1.39 5.83 6.06
CA ARG A 96 1.23 7.23 5.64
C ARG A 96 1.18 7.37 4.12
N GLN A 97 1.94 6.58 3.37
CA GLN A 97 1.85 6.56 1.90
C GLN A 97 0.51 6.06 1.40
N LEU A 98 0.00 5.00 2.01
CA LEU A 98 -1.32 4.48 1.67
C LEU A 98 -2.42 5.53 1.93
N ARG A 99 -2.33 6.27 3.03
CA ARG A 99 -3.23 7.42 3.27
C ARG A 99 -3.05 8.54 2.25
N ARG A 100 -1.82 8.84 1.83
CA ARG A 100 -1.58 9.83 0.76
C ARG A 100 -2.21 9.40 -0.56
N LEU A 101 -2.21 8.10 -0.86
CA LEU A 101 -2.91 7.56 -2.03
C LEU A 101 -4.41 7.86 -1.97
N GLN A 102 -5.04 7.66 -0.81
CA GLN A 102 -6.45 8.02 -0.60
C GLN A 102 -6.70 9.50 -0.81
N THR A 103 -5.86 10.38 -0.27
CA THR A 103 -6.00 11.82 -0.50
C THR A 103 -5.87 12.17 -1.98
N SER A 104 -4.88 11.61 -2.68
CA SER A 104 -4.73 11.81 -4.13
C SER A 104 -5.93 11.29 -4.93
N LEU A 105 -6.60 10.23 -4.46
CA LEU A 105 -7.85 9.77 -5.04
C LEU A 105 -8.98 10.77 -4.78
N GLN A 106 -9.13 11.27 -3.55
CA GLN A 106 -10.12 12.29 -3.15
C GLN A 106 -9.99 13.59 -3.93
N ASP A 107 -8.76 14.08 -4.11
CA ASP A 107 -8.49 15.31 -4.86
C ASP A 107 -8.96 15.21 -6.33
N LEU A 108 -8.92 14.02 -6.94
CA LEU A 108 -9.44 13.79 -8.29
C LEU A 108 -10.97 13.75 -8.35
N PHE A 109 -11.64 13.54 -7.22
CA PHE A 109 -13.10 13.55 -7.11
C PHE A 109 -13.68 14.92 -6.81
N GLY A 110 -12.89 15.84 -6.24
CA GLY A 110 -13.42 17.10 -5.71
C GLY A 110 -14.44 16.89 -4.58
N VAL A 111 -14.25 15.83 -3.77
CA VAL A 111 -15.10 15.44 -2.63
C VAL A 111 -14.30 15.51 -1.34
#